data_AF-A0AB36SE44-F1
#
_entry.id   AF-A0AB36SE44-F1
#
_cell.length_a   1.000
_cell.length_b   1.000
_cell.length_c   1.000
_cell.angle_alpha   90.00
_cell.angle_beta   90.00
_cell.angle_gamma   90.00
#
_symmetry.space_group_name_H-M   'P 1'
#
loop_
_entity.id
_entity.type
_entity.pdbx_description
1 polymer ?
#
loop_
_entity_poly.entity_id
_entity_poly.type
_entity_poly.pdbx_seq_one_letter_code
_entity_poly.pdbx_strand_id
1 'polypeptide(L)'
;MPMEQEVREYLVTGSCLVVIVSLILFIYWLIKYREKNIIWFIAHFLALALSLFLLINLLIGPNFSNSPMASEENSLQLALLGITWIVSIIFLSKGILEFIKRNVRN
;
A
#
# COMPACT_ATOMS: atom_id res chain seq x y z
N MET A 1 1.74 2.64 -23.18
CA MET A 1 0.41 3.03 -23.72
C MET A 1 -0.32 3.82 -22.65
N PRO A 2 -1.00 4.93 -22.99
CA PRO A 2 -1.84 5.63 -22.02
C PRO A 2 -2.94 4.68 -21.52
N MET A 3 -3.13 4.62 -20.21
CA MET A 3 -4.15 3.75 -19.62
C MET A 3 -5.55 4.28 -19.95
N GLU A 4 -6.45 3.41 -20.40
CA GLU A 4 -7.84 3.74 -20.71
C GLU A 4 -8.57 4.26 -19.47
N GLN A 5 -9.49 5.20 -19.64
CA GLN A 5 -10.19 5.86 -18.53
C GLN A 5 -10.96 4.86 -17.65
N GLU A 6 -11.66 3.90 -18.24
CA GLU A 6 -12.40 2.88 -17.50
C GLU A 6 -11.46 2.04 -16.63
N VAL A 7 -10.29 1.66 -17.17
CA VAL A 7 -9.28 0.89 -16.43
C VAL A 7 -8.71 1.70 -15.25
N ARG A 8 -8.55 3.02 -15.42
CA ARG A 8 -8.13 3.92 -14.33
C ARG A 8 -9.11 3.92 -13.17
N GLU A 9 -10.41 4.03 -13.47
CA GLU A 9 -11.46 4.05 -12.46
C GLU A 9 -11.52 2.72 -11.69
N TYR A 10 -11.41 1.58 -12.39
CA TYR A 10 -11.34 0.26 -11.74
C TYR A 10 -10.09 0.11 -10.87
N LEU A 11 -8.92 0.57 -11.33
CA LEU A 11 -7.68 0.47 -10.56
C LEU A 11 -7.76 1.27 -9.26
N VAL A 12 -8.25 2.52 -9.32
CA VAL A 12 -8.40 3.38 -8.14
C VAL A 12 -9.42 2.78 -7.19
N THR A 13 -10.62 2.43 -7.69
CA THR A 13 -11.72 1.92 -6.87
C THR A 13 -11.35 0.60 -6.19
N GLY A 14 -10.78 -0.34 -6.95
CA GLY A 14 -10.33 -1.63 -6.42
C GLY A 14 -9.25 -1.49 -5.36
N SER A 15 -8.26 -0.63 -5.60
CA SER A 15 -7.19 -0.34 -4.64
C SER A 15 -7.73 0.26 -3.35
N CYS A 16 -8.61 1.26 -3.44
CA CYS A 16 -9.26 1.86 -2.29
C CYS A 16 -10.09 0.86 -1.50
N LEU A 17 -10.87 0.02 -2.19
CA LEU A 17 -11.74 -0.96 -1.55
C LEU A 17 -10.92 -1.97 -0.72
N VAL A 18 -9.83 -2.51 -1.27
CA VAL A 18 -8.95 -3.45 -0.57
C VAL A 18 -8.37 -2.82 0.69
N VAL A 19 -7.84 -1.59 0.60
CA VAL A 19 -7.25 -0.88 1.74
C VAL A 19 -8.29 -0.58 2.81
N ILE A 20 -9.45 -0.01 2.43
CA ILE A 20 -10.50 0.40 3.36
C ILE A 20 -11.08 -0.81 4.10
N VAL A 21 -11.47 -1.85 3.36
CA VAL A 21 -12.05 -3.07 3.96
C VAL A 21 -11.05 -3.72 4.91
N SER A 22 -9.79 -3.83 4.50
CA SER A 22 -8.74 -4.42 5.35
C SER A 22 -8.53 -3.60 6.62
N LEU A 23 -8.41 -2.27 6.51
CA LEU A 23 -8.26 -1.40 7.67
C LEU A 23 -9.45 -1.50 8.63
N ILE A 24 -10.69 -1.53 8.13
CA ILE A 24 -11.88 -1.71 8.96
C ILE A 24 -11.80 -3.03 9.73
N LEU A 25 -11.44 -4.13 9.07
CA LEU A 25 -11.32 -5.45 9.71
C LEU A 25 -10.22 -5.46 10.78
N PHE A 26 -9.02 -4.95 10.49
CA PHE A 26 -7.93 -4.93 11.46
C PHE A 26 -8.20 -3.97 12.62
N ILE A 27 -8.82 -2.81 12.38
CA ILE A 27 -9.23 -1.90 13.47
C ILE A 27 -10.29 -2.58 14.34
N TYR A 28 -11.28 -3.23 13.74
CA TYR A 28 -12.29 -3.99 14.48
C TYR A 28 -11.66 -5.08 15.35
N TRP A 29 -10.73 -5.87 14.80
CA TRP A 29 -10.04 -6.90 15.55
C TRP A 29 -9.13 -6.34 16.65
N LEU A 30 -8.47 -5.20 16.40
CA LEU A 30 -7.68 -4.50 17.42
C LEU A 30 -8.55 -4.12 18.62
N ILE A 31 -9.76 -3.59 18.38
CA ILE A 31 -10.69 -3.19 19.44
C ILE A 31 -11.27 -4.42 20.15
N LYS A 32 -11.74 -5.41 19.38
CA LYS A 32 -12.44 -6.59 19.90
C LYS A 32 -11.54 -7.51 20.70
N TYR A 33 -10.36 -7.84 20.17
CA TYR A 33 -9.45 -8.81 20.77
C TYR A 33 -8.33 -8.15 21.58
N ARG A 34 -8.16 -6.82 21.49
CA ARG A 34 -7.09 -6.07 22.17
C ARG A 34 -5.68 -6.59 21.88
N GLU A 35 -5.52 -7.24 20.72
CA GLU A 35 -4.28 -7.86 20.29
C GLU A 35 -3.36 -6.81 19.69
N LYS A 36 -2.39 -6.34 20.47
CA LYS A 36 -1.47 -5.26 20.08
C LYS A 36 -0.70 -5.56 18.79
N ASN A 37 -0.43 -6.83 18.49
CA ASN A 37 0.30 -7.25 17.30
C ASN A 37 -0.45 -6.91 16.00
N ILE A 38 -1.77 -6.67 16.06
CA ILE A 38 -2.57 -6.23 14.92
C ILE A 38 -2.08 -4.89 14.35
N ILE A 39 -1.43 -4.05 15.18
CA ILE A 39 -0.91 -2.75 14.74
C ILE A 39 0.08 -2.87 13.58
N TRP A 40 0.81 -3.99 13.46
CA TRP A 40 1.72 -4.23 12.35
C TRP A 40 0.99 -4.39 11.02
N PHE A 41 -0.18 -5.03 11.01
CA PHE A 41 -1.00 -5.15 9.81
C PHE A 41 -1.64 -3.81 9.43
N ILE A 42 -2.07 -3.02 10.42
CA ILE A 42 -2.55 -1.64 10.17
C ILE A 42 -1.43 -0.80 9.54
N ALA A 43 -0.22 -0.84 10.10
CA ALA A 43 0.94 -0.14 9.55
C ALA A 43 1.29 -0.61 8.12
N HIS A 44 1.19 -1.92 7.85
CA HIS A 44 1.34 -2.48 6.51
C HIS A 44 0.37 -1.86 5.51
N PHE A 45 -0.93 -1.82 5.83
CA PHE A 45 -1.96 -1.28 4.94
C PHE A 45 -1.85 0.23 4.75
N LEU A 46 -1.41 0.99 5.76
CA LEU A 46 -1.14 2.43 5.61
C LEU A 46 0.05 2.69 4.68
N ALA A 47 1.15 1.95 4.83
CA ALA A 47 2.30 2.05 3.93
C ALA A 47 1.97 1.56 2.52
N LEU A 48 1.15 0.51 2.40
CA LEU A 48 0.66 -0.01 1.12
C LEU A 48 -0.22 1.03 0.42
N ALA A 49 -1.10 1.72 1.16
CA ALA A 49 -1.93 2.78 0.61
C ALA A 49 -1.09 3.93 0.02
N LEU A 50 -0.01 4.33 0.71
CA LEU A 50 0.93 5.32 0.20
C LEU A 50 1.64 4.84 -1.08
N SER A 51 2.09 3.59 -1.08
CA SER A 51 2.71 2.96 -2.26
C SER A 51 1.72 2.91 -3.44
N LEU A 52 0.48 2.47 -3.22
CA LEU A 52 -0.57 2.45 -4.25
C LEU A 52 -0.90 3.86 -4.76
N PHE A 53 -0.93 4.87 -3.89
CA PHE A 53 -1.12 6.26 -4.29
C PHE A 53 -0.01 6.73 -5.24
N LEU A 54 1.26 6.44 -4.90
CA LEU A 54 2.40 6.76 -5.77
C LEU A 54 2.31 6.02 -7.11
N LEU A 55 1.95 4.74 -7.10
CA LEU A 55 1.76 3.94 -8.33
C LEU A 55 0.65 4.52 -9.20
N ILE A 56 -0.51 4.82 -8.60
CA ILE A 56 -1.66 5.37 -9.32
C ILE A 56 -1.29 6.73 -9.92
N ASN A 57 -0.62 7.60 -9.17
CA ASN A 57 -0.13 8.88 -9.72
C ASN A 57 0.89 8.68 -10.84
N LEU A 58 1.77 7.69 -10.74
CA LEU A 58 2.72 7.37 -11.80
C LEU A 58 2.02 6.82 -13.07
N LEU A 59 0.92 6.08 -12.94
CA LEU A 59 0.20 5.49 -14.07
C LEU A 59 -0.82 6.45 -14.70
N ILE A 60 -1.41 7.32 -13.90
CA ILE A 60 -2.52 8.21 -14.29
C ILE A 60 -2.05 9.66 -14.53
N GLY A 61 -0.98 10.07 -13.86
CA GLY A 61 -0.50 11.44 -13.82
C GLY A 61 -0.02 12.01 -15.16
N PRO A 62 0.42 13.27 -15.17
CA PRO A 62 0.81 14.03 -16.37
C PRO A 62 2.14 13.56 -16.99
N ASN A 63 2.46 12.28 -16.86
CA ASN A 63 3.70 11.62 -17.32
C ASN A 63 3.80 11.56 -18.85
N PHE A 64 2.77 12.06 -19.54
CA PHE A 64 2.74 12.34 -20.98
C PHE A 64 2.85 13.85 -21.28
N SER A 65 3.30 14.66 -20.33
CA SER A 65 3.67 16.04 -20.60
C SER A 65 4.93 16.08 -21.45
N ASN A 66 5.00 17.00 -22.41
CA ASN A 66 6.20 17.24 -23.24
C ASN A 66 7.35 17.89 -22.46
N SER A 67 7.40 17.72 -21.13
CA SER A 67 8.47 18.24 -20.30
C SER A 67 9.74 17.42 -20.56
N PRO A 68 10.89 18.07 -20.86
CA PRO A 68 12.16 17.38 -21.08
C PRO A 68 12.63 16.59 -19.84
N MET A 69 12.07 16.85 -18.65
CA MET A 69 12.41 16.18 -17.39
C MET A 69 11.38 15.11 -16.96
N ALA A 70 10.35 14.81 -17.77
CA ALA A 70 9.30 13.86 -17.37
C ALA A 70 9.84 12.45 -17.03
N SER A 71 10.86 11.99 -17.74
CA SER A 71 11.48 10.68 -17.47
C SER A 71 12.20 10.62 -16.11
N GLU A 72 12.82 11.72 -15.70
CA GLU A 72 13.55 11.79 -14.43
C GLU A 72 12.57 11.75 -13.26
N GLU A 73 11.53 12.59 -13.29
CA GLU A 73 10.47 12.62 -12.27
C GLU A 73 9.78 11.26 -12.12
N ASN A 74 9.47 10.59 -13.23
CA ASN A 74 8.88 9.26 -13.22
C ASN A 74 9.80 8.22 -12.54
N SER A 75 11.11 8.31 -12.79
CA SER A 75 12.08 7.39 -12.18
C SER A 75 12.21 7.61 -10.67
N LEU A 76 12.14 8.87 -10.20
CA LEU A 76 12.13 9.21 -8.78
C LEU A 76 10.86 8.71 -8.08
N GLN A 77 9.70 8.93 -8.69
CA GLN A 77 8.43 8.41 -8.16
C GLN A 77 8.41 6.88 -8.11
N LEU A 78 8.96 6.20 -9.12
CA LEU A 78 9.11 4.75 -9.14
C LEU A 78 10.04 4.24 -8.03
N ALA A 79 11.14 4.95 -7.76
CA ALA A 79 12.04 4.61 -6.65
C ALA A 79 11.33 4.78 -5.29
N LEU A 80 10.61 5.88 -5.08
CA LEU A 80 9.82 6.12 -3.87
C LEU A 80 8.70 5.09 -3.70
N LEU A 81 8.04 4.71 -4.79
CA LEU A 81 7.06 3.62 -4.81
C LEU A 81 7.68 2.31 -4.30
N GLY A 82 8.86 1.94 -4.81
CA GLY A 82 9.56 0.74 -4.40
C GLY A 82 9.94 0.76 -2.91
N ILE A 83 10.44 1.89 -2.41
CA ILE A 83 10.82 2.05 -1.00
C ILE A 83 9.60 1.92 -0.09
N THR A 84 8.51 2.64 -0.40
CA THR A 84 7.28 2.58 0.40
C THR A 84 6.64 1.19 0.39
N TRP A 85 6.72 0.48 -0.73
CA TRP A 85 6.30 -0.91 -0.83
C TRP A 85 7.15 -1.84 0.05
N ILE A 86 8.48 -1.72 0.01
CA ILE A 86 9.38 -2.51 0.88
C ILE A 86 9.06 -2.28 2.36
N VAL A 87 8.86 -1.02 2.77
CA VAL A 87 8.46 -0.68 4.15
C VAL A 87 7.15 -1.37 4.53
N SER A 88 6.18 -1.39 3.62
CA SER A 88 4.92 -2.11 3.81
C SER A 88 5.14 -3.61 4.04
N ILE A 89 6.00 -4.27 3.26
CA ILE A 89 6.33 -5.70 3.42
C ILE A 89 7.06 -5.99 4.74
N ILE A 90 7.91 -5.07 5.21
CA ILE A 90 8.58 -5.20 6.53
C ILE A 90 7.53 -5.23 7.65
N PHE A 91 6.52 -4.35 7.60
CA PHE A 91 5.44 -4.37 8.59
C PHE A 91 4.62 -5.66 8.55
N LEU A 92 4.27 -6.15 7.35
CA LEU A 92 3.58 -7.42 7.19
C LEU A 92 4.37 -8.58 7.80
N SER A 93 5.67 -8.65 7.45
CA SER A 93 6.58 -9.70 7.93
C SER A 93 6.71 -9.68 9.45
N LYS A 94 6.79 -8.49 10.07
CA LYS A 94 6.78 -8.34 11.53
C LYS A 94 5.47 -8.83 12.16
N GLY A 95 4.32 -8.47 11.57
CA GLY A 95 3.01 -8.93 12.04
C GLY A 95 2.89 -10.45 12.05
N ILE A 96 3.34 -11.10 10.97
CA ILE A 96 3.39 -12.57 10.85
C ILE A 96 4.34 -13.17 11.88
N LEU A 97 5.56 -12.63 12.01
CA LEU A 97 6.56 -13.13 12.96
C LEU A 97 6.06 -13.10 14.41
N GLU A 98 5.41 -12.01 14.82
CA GLU A 98 4.85 -11.89 16.16
C GLU A 98 3.69 -12.87 16.40
N PHE A 99 2.91 -13.18 15.37
CA PHE A 99 1.86 -14.21 15.44
C PHE A 99 2.46 -15.62 15.61
N ILE A 100 3.49 -15.95 14.81
CA ILE A 100 4.20 -17.24 14.89
C ILE A 100 4.85 -17.42 16.26
N LYS A 101 5.57 -16.41 16.76
CA LYS A 101 6.23 -16.47 18.08
C LYS A 101 5.25 -16.74 19.21
N ARG A 102 4.06 -16.12 19.16
CA ARG A 102 3.02 -16.33 20.17
C ARG A 102 2.45 -17.75 20.09
N ASN A 103 2.22 -18.27 18.90
CA ASN A 103 1.72 -19.63 18.71
C ASN A 103 2.71 -20.70 19.19
N VAL A 104 4.02 -20.48 19.04
CA VAL A 104 5.07 -21.41 19.54
C VAL A 104 5.19 -21.37 21.07
N ARG A 105 4.83 -20.24 21.72
CA ARG A 105 4.95 -20.06 23.17
C ARG A 105 3.72 -20.56 23.95
N ASN A 106 2.58 -20.66 23.29
CA ASN A 106 1.32 -21.18 23.87
C ASN A 106 1.26 -22.71 23.75
#